data_AF-A0A150AMD2-F1
#
_entry.id   AF-A0A150AMD2-F1
#
_cell.length_a   1.000
_cell.length_b   1.000
_cell.length_c   1.000
_cell.angle_alpha   90.00
_cell.angle_beta   90.00
_cell.angle_gamma   90.00
#
_symmetry.space_group_name_H-M   'P 1'
#
loop_
_entity.id
_entity.type
_entity.pdbx_description
1 polymer ?
#
loop_
_entity_poly.entity_id
_entity_poly.type
_entity_poly.pdbx_seq_one_letter_code
_entity_poly.pdbx_strand_id
1 'polypeptide(L)'
;MKITFTLSLSLFFVLQYFDCSAQQETSFFKEKMVLAISNPTLNFSSEIGYLKGMRYEDLYGKKTSEISGNYNTYQPNISFMINPMSTDDALDYEVLAAKEMGIDGFKFQIPVCANSYYVDRYISNIIRYIKAAENRKLDFTYTVELLMDRDIDLVSETQLYDILSYRLSQLFKNTKYSDKWLRSTKGEIVIFTSSTLDVLDKTMNTTASELAENPKMLSEINTVFGKLVADFNAKFAFVFETKYPSHLAFNNEVLKIFPAITQAKNAVLTKENIKVLKKACDQNSKPFIQNVFPDYLNSQLILKASEKVATSKKLSLEEVFVKGQYLNLTATYRELLNEAVVNDAAMINLYSWNSFEKGTHIAPEAHHGFGYGLLLRHYKRIWLDDEDQSVYREFAMTSYKAYSSKLASSTNPEVRYEKNVTEAEDQIEVVTLLNEPADVYCNGTLLGNAPAGIHVFYAPYAVGKVAVEVKRKSKEIISYTTPKAIQSQPSKMDWMTYSYTNLDKKMGLYFQKYALDFVMRQMYRRFLLSTASEKIWRDALQKRYLDRLEAFYQLTPQKFMSNNKKIEKKYRDEVKKVLDEFQYKVWLEMEENDLENQGVTSLYEPTDNGISNRSNLLESDDSK
;
A
#
# COMPACT_ATOMS: atom_id res chain seq x y z
N MET A 1 -63.85 -43.33 9.56
CA MET A 1 -64.45 -43.17 8.22
C MET A 1 -63.60 -42.15 7.47
N LYS A 2 -62.95 -42.42 6.31
CA LYS A 2 -63.49 -42.87 5.00
C LYS A 2 -64.67 -41.98 4.55
N ILE A 3 -64.78 -41.42 3.34
CA ILE A 3 -64.04 -41.47 2.06
C ILE A 3 -64.60 -40.26 1.23
N THR A 4 -63.79 -39.33 0.69
CA THR A 4 -63.31 -39.22 -0.72
C THR A 4 -64.24 -38.49 -1.73
N PHE A 5 -63.75 -37.38 -2.32
CA PHE A 5 -64.06 -36.77 -3.65
C PHE A 5 -65.54 -36.29 -3.89
N THR A 6 -65.90 -35.43 -4.87
CA THR A 6 -65.27 -35.04 -6.17
C THR A 6 -65.82 -33.69 -6.68
N LEU A 7 -65.04 -32.92 -7.47
CA LEU A 7 -65.42 -32.04 -8.62
C LEU A 7 -66.53 -30.94 -8.42
N SER A 8 -66.50 -29.71 -8.96
CA SER A 8 -65.74 -29.02 -10.03
C SER A 8 -65.76 -27.48 -9.75
N LEU A 9 -65.34 -26.50 -10.59
CA LEU A 9 -64.72 -26.42 -11.92
C LEU A 9 -63.93 -25.07 -12.04
N SER A 10 -63.01 -24.99 -13.02
CA SER A 10 -62.47 -23.80 -13.74
C SER A 10 -62.77 -22.34 -13.30
N LEU A 11 -61.71 -21.50 -13.23
CA LEU A 11 -61.50 -20.38 -14.17
C LEU A 11 -60.08 -19.76 -14.10
N PHE A 12 -59.57 -19.31 -15.26
CA PHE A 12 -58.39 -18.45 -15.50
C PHE A 12 -57.01 -18.81 -14.90
N PHE A 13 -56.23 -19.56 -15.69
CA PHE A 13 -54.80 -19.31 -15.82
C PHE A 13 -54.58 -17.92 -16.46
N VAL A 14 -53.93 -17.00 -15.74
CA VAL A 14 -53.22 -15.86 -16.34
C VAL A 14 -51.73 -16.10 -16.12
N LEU A 15 -51.10 -16.75 -17.08
CA LEU A 15 -49.63 -16.76 -17.19
C LEU A 15 -49.19 -15.37 -17.61
N GLN A 16 -48.96 -14.50 -16.62
CA GLN A 16 -48.07 -13.35 -16.85
C GLN A 16 -46.67 -13.92 -17.07
N TYR A 17 -46.29 -14.03 -18.34
CA TYR A 17 -44.90 -13.92 -18.74
C TYR A 17 -44.40 -12.56 -18.25
N PHE A 18 -43.86 -12.54 -17.03
CA PHE A 18 -42.83 -11.58 -16.72
C PHE A 18 -41.63 -11.97 -17.58
N ASP A 19 -41.49 -11.30 -18.72
CA ASP A 19 -40.18 -11.06 -19.30
C ASP A 19 -39.37 -10.29 -18.26
N CYS A 20 -38.78 -11.05 -17.33
CA CYS A 20 -37.69 -10.58 -16.51
C CYS A 20 -36.48 -10.47 -17.44
N SER A 21 -36.51 -9.45 -18.30
CA SER A 21 -35.30 -8.85 -18.81
C SER A 21 -34.58 -8.23 -17.62
N ALA A 22 -33.95 -9.10 -16.83
CA ALA A 22 -32.82 -8.75 -16.00
C ALA A 22 -31.77 -8.23 -16.99
N GLN A 23 -31.86 -6.92 -17.26
CA GLN A 23 -30.87 -6.18 -17.99
C GLN A 23 -29.62 -6.25 -17.12
N GLN A 24 -28.83 -7.30 -17.36
CA GLN A 24 -27.67 -7.65 -16.56
C GLN A 24 -26.73 -6.46 -16.65
N GLU A 25 -26.75 -5.61 -15.61
CA GLU A 25 -25.94 -4.40 -15.57
C GLU A 25 -24.49 -4.85 -15.67
N THR A 26 -23.89 -4.64 -16.84
CA THR A 26 -22.52 -5.03 -17.09
C THR A 26 -21.63 -4.06 -16.32
N SER A 27 -21.30 -4.46 -15.08
CA SER A 27 -20.32 -3.79 -14.24
C SER A 27 -19.14 -3.34 -15.08
N PHE A 28 -18.65 -2.12 -14.84
CA PHE A 28 -17.51 -1.59 -15.58
C PHE A 28 -16.27 -2.48 -15.42
N PHE A 29 -16.06 -3.03 -14.22
CA PHE A 29 -15.02 -4.02 -13.93
C PHE A 29 -15.58 -5.44 -14.07
N LYS A 30 -14.76 -6.36 -14.59
CA LYS A 30 -15.15 -7.77 -14.78
C LYS A 30 -15.44 -8.49 -13.47
N GLU A 31 -14.71 -8.13 -12.42
CA GLU A 31 -14.76 -8.72 -11.10
C GLU A 31 -14.48 -7.66 -10.03
N LYS A 32 -14.93 -7.92 -8.80
CA LYS A 32 -14.56 -7.17 -7.62
C LYS A 32 -13.09 -7.44 -7.29
N MET A 33 -12.28 -6.38 -7.18
CA MET A 33 -10.85 -6.49 -6.87
C MET A 33 -10.33 -5.40 -5.93
N VAL A 34 -9.26 -5.72 -5.21
CA VAL A 34 -8.48 -4.77 -4.41
C VAL A 34 -7.27 -4.32 -5.22
N LEU A 35 -7.23 -3.04 -5.60
CA LEU A 35 -6.03 -2.42 -6.16
C LEU A 35 -5.31 -1.63 -5.07
N ALA A 36 -3.99 -1.80 -4.96
CA ALA A 36 -3.17 -1.03 -4.04
C ALA A 36 -2.27 -0.06 -4.79
N ILE A 37 -2.13 1.16 -4.29
CA ILE A 37 -1.09 2.06 -4.79
C ILE A 37 0.28 1.49 -4.46
N SER A 38 1.14 1.39 -5.47
CA SER A 38 2.51 0.94 -5.33
C SER A 38 3.47 1.97 -5.90
N ASN A 39 4.57 2.20 -5.18
CA ASN A 39 5.75 2.91 -5.64
C ASN A 39 6.72 1.87 -6.23
N PRO A 40 6.92 1.84 -7.57
CA PRO A 40 7.72 0.83 -8.23
C PRO A 40 9.22 1.02 -8.01
N THR A 41 9.67 2.08 -7.31
CA THR A 41 11.07 2.25 -6.89
C THR A 41 11.35 1.65 -5.51
N LEU A 42 10.34 1.42 -4.68
CA LEU A 42 10.46 0.88 -3.31
C LEU A 42 10.31 -0.65 -3.30
N ASN A 43 11.06 -1.30 -4.21
CA ASN A 43 11.19 -2.75 -4.31
C ASN A 43 12.60 -3.19 -3.85
N PHE A 44 12.80 -4.48 -3.56
CA PHE A 44 14.07 -5.00 -3.03
C PHE A 44 14.99 -5.63 -4.11
N SER A 45 15.00 -5.07 -5.32
CA SER A 45 15.93 -5.43 -6.41
C SER A 45 17.32 -4.81 -6.21
N SER A 46 18.37 -5.58 -6.52
CA SER A 46 19.76 -5.14 -6.61
C SER A 46 20.08 -4.24 -7.81
N GLU A 47 19.17 -4.11 -8.79
CA GLU A 47 19.36 -3.33 -10.02
C GLU A 47 18.50 -2.07 -10.08
N ILE A 48 17.23 -2.17 -9.67
CA ILE A 48 16.20 -1.13 -9.89
C ILE A 48 15.53 -0.62 -8.62
N GLY A 49 15.84 -1.22 -7.47
CA GLY A 49 15.31 -0.83 -6.17
C GLY A 49 16.07 0.37 -5.61
N TYR A 50 15.36 1.33 -5.03
CA TYR A 50 15.96 2.40 -4.23
C TYR A 50 16.29 1.88 -2.83
N LEU A 51 17.34 1.04 -2.73
CA LEU A 51 17.64 0.28 -1.52
C LEU A 51 17.95 1.17 -0.30
N LYS A 52 18.49 2.37 -0.53
CA LYS A 52 18.68 3.40 0.52
C LYS A 52 17.36 3.82 1.18
N GLY A 53 16.24 3.72 0.46
CA GLY A 53 14.88 3.92 0.96
C GLY A 53 14.23 2.65 1.53
N MET A 54 14.95 1.53 1.62
CA MET A 54 14.41 0.23 2.07
C MET A 54 15.25 -0.44 3.18
N ARG A 55 16.54 -0.12 3.29
CA ARG A 55 17.48 -0.72 4.26
C ARG A 55 17.53 0.05 5.57
N TYR A 56 17.43 -0.66 6.69
CA TYR A 56 17.55 -0.08 8.03
C TYR A 56 18.85 0.72 8.22
N GLU A 57 19.95 0.19 7.70
CA GLU A 57 21.29 0.79 7.73
C GLU A 57 21.37 2.19 7.10
N ASP A 58 20.41 2.53 6.23
CA ASP A 58 20.34 3.79 5.50
C ASP A 58 19.21 4.70 5.99
N LEU A 59 18.11 4.11 6.46
CA LEU A 59 16.94 4.83 6.96
C LEU A 59 17.20 5.44 8.35
N TYR A 60 17.95 4.76 9.22
CA TYR A 60 17.98 5.09 10.65
C TYR A 60 19.38 5.42 11.21
N GLY A 61 19.52 6.62 11.80
CA GLY A 61 20.73 7.04 12.51
C GLY A 61 21.81 7.74 11.65
N LYS A 62 21.54 8.07 10.39
CA LYS A 62 22.41 8.91 9.54
C LYS A 62 21.84 10.31 9.37
N LYS A 63 22.68 11.34 9.54
CA LYS A 63 22.37 12.75 9.19
C LYS A 63 21.95 12.94 7.72
N THR A 64 22.24 11.97 6.86
CA THR A 64 21.96 12.04 5.41
C THR A 64 20.48 12.02 5.04
N SER A 65 19.59 11.51 5.90
CA SER A 65 18.14 11.57 5.65
C SER A 65 17.65 13.02 5.78
N GLU A 66 18.08 13.70 6.85
CA GLU A 66 17.83 15.13 7.13
C GLU A 66 18.29 16.00 5.94
N ILE A 67 19.48 15.71 5.39
CA ILE A 67 20.07 16.39 4.22
C ILE A 67 19.21 16.23 2.94
N SER A 68 18.36 15.20 2.85
CA SER A 68 17.45 14.95 1.73
C SER A 68 16.01 15.40 1.98
N GLY A 69 15.79 16.25 2.99
CA GLY A 69 14.47 16.79 3.31
C GLY A 69 13.48 15.74 3.83
N ASN A 70 13.94 14.58 4.28
CA ASN A 70 13.07 13.48 4.71
C ASN A 70 13.49 12.89 6.06
N TYR A 71 12.50 12.58 6.89
CA TYR A 71 12.68 11.87 8.16
C TYR A 71 11.92 10.54 8.11
N ASN A 72 12.63 9.48 7.74
CA ASN A 72 12.06 8.14 7.59
C ASN A 72 12.11 7.38 8.92
N THR A 73 10.98 6.82 9.35
CA THR A 73 10.90 5.95 10.54
C THR A 73 10.65 4.48 10.19
N TYR A 74 9.82 4.23 9.17
CA TYR A 74 9.42 2.91 8.63
C TYR A 74 10.58 1.94 8.38
N GLN A 75 10.36 0.62 8.52
CA GLN A 75 11.41 -0.40 8.37
C GLN A 75 10.92 -1.69 7.67
N PRO A 76 10.97 -1.78 6.33
CA PRO A 76 10.37 -2.87 5.56
C PRO A 76 10.92 -4.24 5.95
N ASN A 77 10.04 -5.20 6.28
CA ASN A 77 10.46 -6.48 6.85
C ASN A 77 11.36 -7.31 5.92
N ILE A 78 11.24 -7.12 4.60
CA ILE A 78 12.08 -7.78 3.59
C ILE A 78 13.58 -7.48 3.77
N SER A 79 13.94 -6.29 4.28
CA SER A 79 15.34 -5.91 4.53
C SER A 79 16.00 -6.72 5.65
N PHE A 80 15.21 -7.23 6.60
CA PHE A 80 15.70 -8.15 7.63
C PHE A 80 15.73 -9.61 7.16
N MET A 81 14.89 -9.97 6.20
CA MET A 81 14.71 -11.35 5.74
C MET A 81 15.87 -11.87 4.91
N ILE A 82 16.42 -11.05 4.00
CA ILE A 82 17.31 -11.50 2.92
C ILE A 82 18.16 -10.34 2.36
N ASN A 83 19.09 -10.62 1.45
CA ASN A 83 19.83 -9.59 0.70
C ASN A 83 19.04 -9.19 -0.56
N PRO A 84 19.34 -8.07 -1.25
CA PRO A 84 18.63 -7.68 -2.46
C PRO A 84 18.61 -8.81 -3.50
N MET A 85 17.46 -8.99 -4.13
CA MET A 85 17.25 -10.07 -5.09
C MET A 85 17.51 -9.58 -6.52
N SER A 86 17.61 -10.51 -7.48
CA SER A 86 17.52 -10.15 -8.90
C SER A 86 16.20 -9.41 -9.17
N THR A 87 16.14 -8.56 -10.21
CA THR A 87 14.91 -7.80 -10.51
C THR A 87 13.68 -8.70 -10.55
N ASP A 88 13.68 -9.74 -11.40
CA ASP A 88 12.48 -10.57 -11.57
C ASP A 88 12.08 -11.31 -10.28
N ASP A 89 13.03 -11.68 -9.42
CA ASP A 89 12.75 -12.34 -8.14
C ASP A 89 12.18 -11.35 -7.10
N ALA A 90 12.67 -10.10 -7.09
CA ALA A 90 12.14 -9.05 -6.23
C ALA A 90 10.70 -8.65 -6.59
N LEU A 91 10.40 -8.52 -7.88
CA LEU A 91 9.07 -8.14 -8.35
C LEU A 91 8.04 -9.27 -8.15
N ASP A 92 8.46 -10.52 -8.33
CA ASP A 92 7.64 -11.71 -8.03
C ASP A 92 7.36 -11.84 -6.53
N TYR A 93 8.38 -11.69 -5.67
CA TYR A 93 8.20 -11.64 -4.22
C TYR A 93 7.18 -10.58 -3.81
N GLU A 94 7.27 -9.38 -4.39
CA GLU A 94 6.40 -8.25 -4.04
C GLU A 94 4.94 -8.48 -4.46
N VAL A 95 4.71 -9.07 -5.64
CA VAL A 95 3.38 -9.49 -6.10
C VAL A 95 2.81 -10.60 -5.21
N LEU A 96 3.59 -11.65 -4.91
CA LEU A 96 3.15 -12.76 -4.05
C LEU A 96 2.82 -12.27 -2.63
N ALA A 97 3.66 -11.41 -2.07
CA ALA A 97 3.44 -10.78 -0.76
C ALA A 97 2.17 -9.93 -0.73
N ALA A 98 1.87 -9.17 -1.80
CA ALA A 98 0.66 -8.38 -1.92
C ALA A 98 -0.60 -9.27 -2.06
N LYS A 99 -0.56 -10.33 -2.89
CA LYS A 99 -1.65 -11.31 -3.00
C LYS A 99 -1.97 -11.99 -1.69
N GLU A 100 -0.94 -12.40 -0.95
CA GLU A 100 -1.08 -12.98 0.38
C GLU A 100 -1.64 -12.01 1.42
N MET A 101 -1.64 -10.70 1.17
CA MET A 101 -2.32 -9.68 2.00
C MET A 101 -3.69 -9.27 1.42
N GLY A 102 -4.16 -9.92 0.36
CA GLY A 102 -5.49 -9.69 -0.24
C GLY A 102 -5.53 -8.67 -1.38
N ILE A 103 -4.39 -8.22 -1.91
CA ILE A 103 -4.32 -7.30 -3.05
C ILE A 103 -4.31 -8.09 -4.37
N ASP A 104 -5.08 -7.65 -5.36
CA ASP A 104 -5.21 -8.30 -6.68
C ASP A 104 -4.43 -7.57 -7.78
N GLY A 105 -4.06 -6.31 -7.53
CA GLY A 105 -3.29 -5.52 -8.49
C GLY A 105 -2.65 -4.27 -7.93
N PHE A 106 -1.73 -3.68 -8.69
CA PHE A 106 -1.09 -2.42 -8.37
C PHE A 106 -1.56 -1.27 -9.27
N LYS A 107 -1.82 -0.12 -8.65
CA LYS A 107 -2.03 1.17 -9.30
C LYS A 107 -0.78 2.04 -9.10
N PHE A 108 -0.02 2.27 -10.17
CA PHE A 108 1.19 3.09 -10.09
C PHE A 108 0.86 4.57 -10.32
N GLN A 109 1.18 5.44 -9.37
CA GLN A 109 0.93 6.89 -9.48
C GLN A 109 2.08 7.55 -10.26
N ILE A 110 1.79 8.08 -11.44
CA ILE A 110 2.78 8.76 -12.30
C ILE A 110 2.71 10.27 -12.02
N PRO A 111 3.73 10.88 -11.38
CA PRO A 111 3.82 12.33 -11.21
C PRO A 111 4.30 12.95 -12.53
N VAL A 112 3.37 13.47 -13.32
CA VAL A 112 3.61 13.85 -14.72
C VAL A 112 4.60 15.01 -14.84
N CYS A 113 4.48 16.00 -13.97
CA CYS A 113 5.30 17.22 -13.96
C CYS A 113 6.52 17.15 -13.01
N ALA A 114 7.00 15.96 -12.67
CA ALA A 114 8.23 15.78 -11.88
C ALA A 114 9.50 15.77 -12.76
N ASN A 115 10.67 15.75 -12.11
CA ASN A 115 11.97 15.57 -12.75
C ASN A 115 11.97 14.40 -13.76
N SER A 116 12.50 14.64 -14.96
CA SER A 116 12.36 13.70 -16.08
C SER A 116 13.04 12.35 -15.82
N TYR A 117 14.24 12.34 -15.22
CA TYR A 117 14.97 11.11 -14.87
C TYR A 117 14.24 10.26 -13.84
N TYR A 118 13.58 10.90 -12.87
CA TYR A 118 12.73 10.19 -11.90
C TYR A 118 11.55 9.51 -12.61
N VAL A 119 10.83 10.24 -13.48
CA VAL A 119 9.67 9.69 -14.22
C VAL A 119 10.11 8.60 -15.21
N ASP A 120 11.22 8.77 -15.92
CA ASP A 120 11.81 7.77 -16.81
C ASP A 120 12.04 6.43 -16.08
N ARG A 121 12.65 6.51 -14.89
CA ARG A 121 12.92 5.34 -14.06
C ARG A 121 11.65 4.72 -13.52
N TYR A 122 10.68 5.55 -13.11
CA TYR A 122 9.37 5.11 -12.65
C TYR A 122 8.65 4.29 -13.74
N ILE A 123 8.59 4.81 -14.97
CA ILE A 123 8.01 4.11 -16.14
C ILE A 123 8.79 2.84 -16.48
N SER A 124 10.13 2.88 -16.46
CA SER A 124 10.99 1.71 -16.71
C SER A 124 10.72 0.57 -15.71
N ASN A 125 10.57 0.90 -14.42
CA ASN A 125 10.26 -0.08 -13.39
C ASN A 125 8.84 -0.66 -13.58
N ILE A 126 7.83 0.13 -13.94
CA ILE A 126 6.48 -0.38 -14.26
C ILE A 126 6.52 -1.36 -15.45
N ILE A 127 7.27 -1.03 -16.51
CA ILE A 127 7.46 -1.93 -17.66
C ILE A 127 8.09 -3.27 -17.23
N ARG A 128 9.03 -3.24 -16.28
CA ARG A 128 9.65 -4.45 -15.71
C ARG A 128 8.68 -5.27 -14.87
N TYR A 129 7.84 -4.65 -14.04
CA TYR A 129 6.76 -5.33 -13.30
C TYR A 129 5.85 -6.15 -14.22
N ILE A 130 5.36 -5.53 -15.29
CA ILE A 130 4.42 -6.19 -16.21
C ILE A 130 5.10 -7.32 -16.97
N LYS A 131 6.34 -7.12 -17.45
CA LYS A 131 7.12 -8.18 -18.11
C LYS A 131 7.43 -9.35 -17.16
N ALA A 132 7.75 -9.08 -15.90
CA ALA A 132 7.94 -10.13 -14.89
C ALA A 132 6.65 -10.93 -14.66
N ALA A 133 5.50 -10.26 -14.58
CA ALA A 133 4.18 -10.89 -14.44
C ALA A 133 3.76 -11.71 -15.67
N GLU A 134 4.04 -11.25 -16.89
CA GLU A 134 3.87 -12.03 -18.12
C GLU A 134 4.76 -13.28 -18.11
N ASN A 135 6.08 -13.09 -17.90
CA ASN A 135 7.08 -14.16 -17.94
C ASN A 135 6.82 -15.26 -16.91
N ARG A 136 6.40 -14.88 -15.69
CA ARG A 136 6.09 -15.80 -14.59
C ARG A 136 4.61 -16.23 -14.55
N LYS A 137 3.79 -15.73 -15.47
CA LYS A 137 2.33 -15.96 -15.55
C LYS A 137 1.60 -15.63 -14.24
N LEU A 138 2.02 -14.54 -13.58
CA LEU A 138 1.42 -14.10 -12.33
C LEU A 138 -0.03 -13.67 -12.57
N ASP A 139 -0.93 -14.20 -11.76
CA ASP A 139 -2.33 -13.80 -11.72
C ASP A 139 -2.43 -12.50 -10.91
N PHE A 140 -2.12 -11.37 -11.54
CA PHE A 140 -2.07 -10.06 -10.91
C PHE A 140 -2.27 -8.96 -11.96
N THR A 141 -2.97 -7.90 -11.59
CA THR A 141 -3.37 -6.83 -12.51
C THR A 141 -2.59 -5.53 -12.25
N TYR A 142 -2.38 -4.72 -13.29
CA TYR A 142 -1.73 -3.41 -13.19
C TYR A 142 -2.57 -2.31 -13.83
N THR A 143 -2.50 -1.11 -13.27
CA THR A 143 -3.04 0.12 -13.86
C THR A 143 -2.16 1.29 -13.45
N VAL A 144 -2.42 2.47 -14.01
CA VAL A 144 -1.72 3.70 -13.67
C VAL A 144 -2.71 4.78 -13.27
N GLU A 145 -2.29 5.63 -12.36
CA GLU A 145 -2.97 6.87 -12.00
C GLU A 145 -2.11 8.04 -12.45
N LEU A 146 -2.66 8.89 -13.30
CA LEU A 146 -1.95 10.05 -13.83
C LEU A 146 -2.23 11.26 -12.92
N LEU A 147 -1.19 11.76 -12.25
CA LEU A 147 -1.29 12.93 -11.39
C LEU A 147 -1.22 14.19 -12.26
N MET A 148 -2.33 14.92 -12.41
CA MET A 148 -2.44 16.10 -13.27
C MET A 148 -2.00 17.41 -12.61
N ASP A 149 -1.72 17.38 -11.30
CA ASP A 149 -1.25 18.54 -10.52
C ASP A 149 0.01 19.14 -11.17
N ARG A 150 -0.06 20.43 -11.51
CA ARG A 150 1.00 21.18 -12.19
C ARG A 150 0.99 22.64 -11.81
N ASP A 151 2.17 23.23 -11.83
CA ASP A 151 2.34 24.68 -11.85
C ASP A 151 2.12 25.19 -13.29
N ILE A 152 1.10 26.03 -13.48
CA ILE A 152 0.74 26.58 -14.79
C ILE A 152 1.81 27.53 -15.35
N ASP A 153 2.61 28.15 -14.49
CA ASP A 153 3.69 29.05 -14.90
C ASP A 153 4.91 28.25 -15.41
N LEU A 154 5.02 26.96 -15.05
CA LEU A 154 6.10 26.05 -15.47
C LEU A 154 5.68 25.08 -16.60
N VAL A 155 4.41 24.66 -16.64
CA VAL A 155 3.91 23.66 -17.59
C VAL A 155 2.54 24.07 -18.16
N SER A 156 2.52 24.45 -19.44
CA SER A 156 1.28 24.72 -20.19
C SER A 156 0.48 23.45 -20.54
N GLU A 157 -0.81 23.60 -20.89
CA GLU A 157 -1.68 22.49 -21.34
C GLU A 157 -1.02 21.66 -22.47
N THR A 158 -0.40 22.33 -23.45
CA THR A 158 0.28 21.68 -24.59
C THR A 158 1.49 20.85 -24.14
N GLN A 159 2.31 21.38 -23.23
CA GLN A 159 3.45 20.64 -22.68
C GLN A 159 3.00 19.45 -21.85
N LEU A 160 1.95 19.61 -21.03
CA LEU A 160 1.34 18.51 -20.29
C LEU A 160 0.87 17.39 -21.23
N TYR A 161 0.18 17.76 -22.32
CA TYR A 161 -0.28 16.82 -23.34
C TYR A 161 0.88 16.05 -24.00
N ASP A 162 1.94 16.75 -24.42
CA ASP A 162 3.10 16.14 -25.08
C ASP A 162 3.84 15.18 -24.13
N ILE A 163 4.04 15.58 -22.87
CA ILE A 163 4.63 14.74 -21.82
C ILE A 163 3.77 13.48 -21.63
N LEU A 164 2.46 13.63 -21.42
CA LEU A 164 1.53 12.52 -21.21
C LEU A 164 1.52 11.55 -22.39
N SER A 165 1.35 12.06 -23.62
CA SER A 165 1.34 11.25 -24.84
C SER A 165 2.64 10.43 -24.96
N TYR A 166 3.79 11.07 -24.71
CA TYR A 166 5.08 10.37 -24.67
C TYR A 166 5.15 9.30 -23.58
N ARG A 167 4.77 9.61 -22.33
CA ARG A 167 4.82 8.66 -21.20
C ARG A 167 3.91 7.45 -21.42
N LEU A 168 2.66 7.66 -21.82
CA LEU A 168 1.73 6.58 -22.12
C LEU A 168 2.20 5.76 -23.32
N SER A 169 2.74 6.40 -24.36
CA SER A 169 3.28 5.71 -25.54
C SER A 169 4.46 4.80 -25.16
N GLN A 170 5.39 5.27 -24.31
CA GLN A 170 6.46 4.42 -23.79
C GLN A 170 5.90 3.24 -23.00
N LEU A 171 4.98 3.51 -22.07
CA LEU A 171 4.43 2.50 -21.17
C LEU A 171 3.70 1.37 -21.93
N PHE A 172 2.71 1.72 -22.75
CA PHE A 172 1.82 0.73 -23.39
C PHE A 172 2.47 0.04 -24.60
N LYS A 173 3.33 0.72 -25.38
CA LYS A 173 4.02 0.08 -26.51
C LYS A 173 5.14 -0.87 -26.04
N ASN A 174 5.92 -0.51 -25.01
CA ASN A 174 6.96 -1.40 -24.48
C ASN A 174 6.43 -2.60 -23.67
N THR A 175 5.18 -2.53 -23.20
CA THR A 175 4.43 -3.66 -22.63
C THR A 175 3.51 -4.33 -23.67
N LYS A 176 3.60 -3.95 -24.95
CA LYS A 176 2.81 -4.51 -26.07
C LYS A 176 1.29 -4.58 -25.80
N TYR A 177 0.76 -3.63 -25.02
CA TYR A 177 -0.63 -3.62 -24.55
C TYR A 177 -1.03 -4.93 -23.80
N SER A 178 -0.14 -5.43 -22.94
CA SER A 178 -0.28 -6.61 -22.08
C SER A 178 -1.71 -6.95 -21.61
N ASP A 179 -2.00 -8.24 -21.44
CA ASP A 179 -3.24 -8.71 -20.81
C ASP A 179 -3.28 -8.41 -19.30
N LYS A 180 -2.12 -8.16 -18.67
CA LYS A 180 -1.98 -7.75 -17.26
C LYS A 180 -2.43 -6.32 -16.98
N TRP A 181 -2.70 -5.52 -18.01
CA TRP A 181 -3.35 -4.23 -17.83
C TRP A 181 -4.82 -4.40 -17.43
N LEU A 182 -5.25 -3.68 -16.40
CA LEU A 182 -6.64 -3.61 -15.95
C LEU A 182 -7.55 -3.26 -17.11
N ARG A 183 -8.61 -4.05 -17.31
CA ARG A 183 -9.56 -3.85 -18.41
C ARG A 183 -11.00 -3.78 -17.94
N SER A 184 -11.76 -2.90 -18.59
CA SER A 184 -13.21 -2.88 -18.45
C SER A 184 -13.84 -4.18 -18.99
N THR A 185 -15.12 -4.40 -18.71
CA THR A 185 -15.91 -5.45 -19.37
C THR A 185 -15.98 -5.30 -20.90
N LYS A 186 -15.72 -4.11 -21.45
CA LYS A 186 -15.59 -3.83 -22.88
C LYS A 186 -14.16 -4.06 -23.44
N GLY A 187 -13.22 -4.48 -22.59
CA GLY A 187 -11.82 -4.75 -22.95
C GLY A 187 -10.91 -3.51 -23.00
N GLU A 188 -11.43 -2.34 -22.64
CA GLU A 188 -10.71 -1.07 -22.63
C GLU A 188 -9.69 -1.04 -21.49
N ILE A 189 -8.45 -0.61 -21.75
CA ILE A 189 -7.44 -0.42 -20.70
C ILE A 189 -7.90 0.73 -19.78
N VAL A 190 -7.99 0.45 -18.49
CA VAL A 190 -8.46 1.43 -17.49
C VAL A 190 -7.27 2.24 -16.97
N ILE A 191 -7.40 3.57 -17.00
CA ILE A 191 -6.45 4.55 -16.48
C ILE A 191 -7.17 5.39 -15.41
N PHE A 192 -6.54 5.59 -14.26
CA PHE A 192 -7.02 6.52 -13.25
C PHE A 192 -6.41 7.91 -13.47
N THR A 193 -7.09 8.94 -12.98
CA THR A 193 -6.59 10.31 -12.99
C THR A 193 -6.74 10.89 -11.58
N SER A 194 -5.81 11.74 -11.17
CA SER A 194 -5.89 12.52 -9.93
C SER A 194 -5.67 14.00 -10.24
N SER A 195 -6.30 14.89 -9.48
CA SER A 195 -6.44 16.31 -9.83
C SER A 195 -7.02 16.52 -11.24
N THR A 196 -8.01 15.71 -11.64
CA THR A 196 -8.47 15.59 -13.04
C THR A 196 -8.91 16.92 -13.71
N LEU A 197 -9.29 17.93 -12.93
CA LEU A 197 -9.64 19.27 -13.42
C LEU A 197 -8.43 20.11 -13.85
N ASP A 198 -7.21 19.73 -13.49
CA ASP A 198 -5.99 20.54 -13.71
C ASP A 198 -5.35 20.30 -15.08
N VAL A 199 -5.93 19.38 -15.86
CA VAL A 199 -5.60 19.13 -17.27
C VAL A 199 -6.01 20.28 -18.20
N LEU A 200 -6.89 21.19 -17.75
CA LEU A 200 -7.21 22.45 -18.43
C LEU A 200 -7.08 23.62 -17.44
N ASP A 201 -6.37 24.68 -17.84
CA ASP A 201 -6.11 25.89 -17.04
C ASP A 201 -7.43 26.50 -16.54
N LYS A 202 -8.43 26.51 -17.43
CA LYS A 202 -9.74 27.13 -17.17
C LYS A 202 -10.55 26.42 -16.08
N THR A 203 -10.30 25.14 -15.80
CA THR A 203 -11.10 24.35 -14.83
C THR A 203 -10.47 24.23 -13.44
N MET A 204 -9.18 24.55 -13.27
CA MET A 204 -8.46 24.47 -11.99
C MET A 204 -9.16 25.24 -10.85
N ASN A 205 -9.66 26.43 -11.18
CA ASN A 205 -10.28 27.39 -10.25
C ASN A 205 -11.81 27.48 -10.38
N THR A 206 -12.45 26.66 -11.21
CA THR A 206 -13.92 26.67 -11.38
C THR A 206 -14.61 25.95 -10.21
N THR A 207 -15.74 26.48 -9.74
CA THR A 207 -16.52 25.86 -8.66
C THR A 207 -17.32 24.65 -9.13
N ALA A 208 -17.77 23.83 -8.17
CA ALA A 208 -18.61 22.66 -8.46
C ALA A 208 -19.95 23.02 -9.13
N SER A 209 -20.54 24.18 -8.78
CA SER A 209 -21.80 24.66 -9.37
C SER A 209 -21.61 25.08 -10.82
N GLU A 210 -20.61 25.91 -11.11
CA GLU A 210 -20.29 26.37 -12.47
C GLU A 210 -19.96 25.19 -13.41
N LEU A 211 -19.25 24.18 -12.92
CA LEU A 211 -18.97 22.96 -13.70
C LEU A 211 -20.22 22.10 -13.95
N ALA A 212 -21.17 22.06 -13.00
CA ALA A 212 -22.44 21.37 -13.17
C ALA A 212 -23.39 22.11 -14.12
N GLU A 213 -23.38 23.44 -14.10
CA GLU A 213 -24.15 24.30 -15.02
C GLU A 213 -23.53 24.34 -16.43
N ASN A 214 -22.23 24.05 -16.56
CA ASN A 214 -21.50 24.05 -17.83
C ASN A 214 -20.81 22.70 -18.14
N PRO A 215 -21.58 21.61 -18.39
CA PRO A 215 -21.03 20.27 -18.65
C PRO A 215 -20.18 20.18 -19.93
N LYS A 216 -20.17 21.23 -20.78
CA LYS A 216 -19.22 21.34 -21.89
C LYS A 216 -17.77 21.33 -21.42
N MET A 217 -17.45 21.93 -20.27
CA MET A 217 -16.08 21.91 -19.73
C MET A 217 -15.62 20.47 -19.41
N LEU A 218 -16.49 19.65 -18.82
CA LEU A 218 -16.23 18.22 -18.55
C LEU A 218 -16.09 17.42 -19.85
N SER A 219 -16.83 17.80 -20.90
CA SER A 219 -16.75 17.17 -22.22
C SER A 219 -15.43 17.51 -22.94
N GLU A 220 -14.89 18.72 -22.73
CA GLU A 220 -13.58 19.12 -23.22
C GLU A 220 -12.44 18.36 -22.51
N ILE A 221 -12.53 18.16 -21.18
CA ILE A 221 -11.59 17.30 -20.43
C ILE A 221 -11.56 15.87 -21.02
N ASN A 222 -12.73 15.26 -21.22
CA ASN A 222 -12.82 13.94 -21.84
C ASN A 222 -12.26 13.92 -23.29
N THR A 223 -12.39 15.03 -24.01
CA THR A 223 -11.81 15.19 -25.36
C THR A 223 -10.27 15.22 -25.31
N VAL A 224 -9.66 15.84 -24.30
CA VAL A 224 -8.19 15.80 -24.11
C VAL A 224 -7.73 14.37 -23.83
N PHE A 225 -8.38 13.65 -22.91
CA PHE A 225 -8.05 12.25 -22.63
C PHE A 225 -8.25 11.34 -23.85
N GLY A 226 -9.30 11.55 -24.65
CA GLY A 226 -9.51 10.84 -25.91
C GLY A 226 -8.41 11.09 -26.95
N LYS A 227 -7.90 12.32 -27.05
CA LYS A 227 -6.77 12.67 -27.93
C LYS A 227 -5.47 11.99 -27.51
N LEU A 228 -5.15 11.98 -26.21
CA LEU A 228 -3.92 11.38 -25.66
C LEU A 228 -3.70 9.91 -26.07
N VAL A 229 -4.79 9.19 -26.35
CA VAL A 229 -4.78 7.76 -26.69
C VAL A 229 -5.26 7.46 -28.11
N ALA A 230 -5.50 8.47 -28.94
CA ALA A 230 -6.10 8.29 -30.27
C ALA A 230 -5.23 7.42 -31.21
N ASP A 231 -3.91 7.55 -31.12
CA ASP A 231 -2.94 6.83 -31.96
C ASP A 231 -2.51 5.45 -31.39
N PHE A 232 -3.22 4.96 -30.37
CA PHE A 232 -2.86 3.73 -29.67
C PHE A 232 -3.65 2.53 -30.21
N ASN A 233 -3.00 1.37 -30.33
CA ASN A 233 -3.63 0.15 -30.84
C ASN A 233 -4.46 -0.59 -29.77
N ALA A 234 -5.16 0.17 -28.91
CA ALA A 234 -6.02 -0.30 -27.85
C ALA A 234 -7.07 0.76 -27.52
N LYS A 235 -8.21 0.35 -26.96
CA LYS A 235 -9.19 1.28 -26.39
C LYS A 235 -8.85 1.56 -24.93
N PHE A 236 -9.20 2.74 -24.45
CA PHE A 236 -8.93 3.19 -23.08
C PHE A 236 -10.18 3.76 -22.43
N ALA A 237 -10.24 3.64 -21.11
CA ALA A 237 -11.31 4.17 -20.27
C ALA A 237 -10.68 4.92 -19.08
N PHE A 238 -11.09 6.16 -18.85
CA PHE A 238 -10.53 7.01 -17.80
C PHE A 238 -11.46 7.07 -16.58
N VAL A 239 -10.91 6.85 -15.39
CA VAL A 239 -11.59 7.06 -14.11
C VAL A 239 -11.31 8.47 -13.63
N PHE A 240 -12.37 9.25 -13.38
CA PHE A 240 -12.29 10.65 -12.96
C PHE A 240 -12.17 10.76 -11.44
N GLU A 241 -11.23 11.56 -10.91
CA GLU A 241 -11.19 11.90 -9.47
C GLU A 241 -11.93 13.20 -9.21
N THR A 242 -12.98 13.15 -8.39
CA THR A 242 -13.75 14.34 -8.02
C THR A 242 -13.09 15.15 -6.90
N LYS A 243 -12.89 16.45 -7.16
CA LYS A 243 -12.57 17.48 -6.16
C LYS A 243 -13.77 17.80 -5.26
N TYR A 244 -14.99 17.39 -5.66
CA TYR A 244 -16.26 17.77 -5.04
C TYR A 244 -17.19 16.56 -4.76
N PRO A 245 -16.76 15.55 -3.98
CA PRO A 245 -17.52 14.32 -3.75
C PRO A 245 -18.88 14.53 -3.06
N SER A 246 -19.04 15.61 -2.28
CA SER A 246 -20.33 16.01 -1.69
C SER A 246 -21.28 16.76 -2.65
N HIS A 247 -20.86 17.09 -3.88
CA HIS A 247 -21.67 17.86 -4.83
C HIS A 247 -22.38 16.95 -5.85
N LEU A 248 -23.55 16.44 -5.47
CA LEU A 248 -24.31 15.45 -6.25
C LEU A 248 -24.53 15.84 -7.72
N ALA A 249 -24.93 17.08 -7.99
CA ALA A 249 -25.20 17.54 -9.36
C ALA A 249 -23.94 17.48 -10.25
N PHE A 250 -22.79 17.89 -9.72
CA PHE A 250 -21.51 17.82 -10.44
C PHE A 250 -21.10 16.38 -10.72
N ASN A 251 -21.16 15.51 -9.71
CA ASN A 251 -20.78 14.10 -9.86
C ASN A 251 -21.71 13.37 -10.84
N ASN A 252 -22.99 13.75 -10.92
CA ASN A 252 -23.91 13.25 -11.94
C ASN A 252 -23.52 13.70 -13.36
N GLU A 253 -23.13 14.96 -13.58
CA GLU A 253 -22.61 15.38 -14.90
C GLU A 253 -21.30 14.68 -15.29
N VAL A 254 -20.39 14.46 -14.33
CA VAL A 254 -19.17 13.65 -14.55
C VAL A 254 -19.53 12.23 -14.99
N LEU A 255 -20.47 11.56 -14.32
CA LEU A 255 -20.85 10.17 -14.60
C LEU A 255 -21.65 9.96 -15.89
N LYS A 256 -22.20 11.02 -16.51
CA LYS A 256 -22.72 10.95 -17.89
C LYS A 256 -21.61 10.82 -18.93
N ILE A 257 -20.42 11.33 -18.63
CA ILE A 257 -19.28 11.43 -19.56
C ILE A 257 -18.26 10.32 -19.29
N PHE A 258 -17.91 10.10 -18.03
CA PHE A 258 -16.89 9.15 -17.60
C PHE A 258 -17.52 7.81 -17.16
N PRO A 259 -16.88 6.66 -17.43
CA PRO A 259 -17.41 5.35 -17.07
C PRO A 259 -17.37 5.05 -15.56
N ALA A 260 -16.52 5.74 -14.80
CA ALA A 260 -16.37 5.58 -13.36
C ALA A 260 -15.80 6.86 -12.71
N ILE A 261 -16.03 7.01 -11.41
CA ILE A 261 -15.56 8.14 -10.59
C ILE A 261 -14.92 7.62 -9.30
N THR A 262 -13.95 8.37 -8.77
CA THR A 262 -13.33 8.16 -7.44
C THR A 262 -13.10 9.51 -6.76
N GLN A 263 -12.56 9.53 -5.54
CA GLN A 263 -12.32 10.73 -4.73
C GLN A 263 -10.97 10.66 -4.03
N ALA A 264 -10.31 11.79 -3.80
CA ALA A 264 -8.97 11.82 -3.19
C ALA A 264 -8.91 11.12 -1.82
N LYS A 265 -7.73 10.57 -1.45
CA LYS A 265 -7.50 9.80 -0.20
C LYS A 265 -8.11 10.46 1.04
N ASN A 266 -7.88 11.76 1.27
CA ASN A 266 -8.37 12.47 2.45
C ASN A 266 -9.90 12.70 2.44
N ALA A 267 -10.56 12.64 1.27
CA ALA A 267 -11.98 12.95 1.15
C ALA A 267 -12.88 11.89 1.80
N VAL A 268 -12.43 10.63 1.90
CA VAL A 268 -13.21 9.53 2.51
C VAL A 268 -13.40 9.68 4.03
N LEU A 269 -12.59 10.54 4.68
CA LEU A 269 -12.73 10.81 6.12
C LEU A 269 -14.01 11.60 6.48
N THR A 270 -14.74 12.09 5.49
CA THR A 270 -16.05 12.73 5.66
C THR A 270 -17.13 11.78 5.15
N LYS A 271 -17.92 11.17 6.05
CA LYS A 271 -18.92 10.15 5.68
C LYS A 271 -19.95 10.62 4.64
N GLU A 272 -20.31 11.91 4.65
CA GLU A 272 -21.22 12.47 3.64
C GLU A 272 -20.61 12.45 2.22
N ASN A 273 -19.29 12.55 2.07
CA ASN A 273 -18.62 12.44 0.77
C ASN A 273 -18.79 11.03 0.17
N ILE A 274 -18.58 9.98 0.98
CA ILE A 274 -18.82 8.58 0.60
C ILE A 274 -20.29 8.40 0.17
N LYS A 275 -21.22 8.82 1.02
CA LYS A 275 -22.67 8.68 0.82
C LYS A 275 -23.18 9.41 -0.43
N VAL A 276 -22.76 10.65 -0.67
CA VAL A 276 -23.18 11.40 -1.86
C VAL A 276 -22.56 10.83 -3.13
N LEU A 277 -21.29 10.40 -3.09
CA LEU A 277 -20.63 9.80 -4.25
C LEU A 277 -21.25 8.43 -4.61
N LYS A 278 -21.54 7.58 -3.62
CA LYS A 278 -22.30 6.33 -3.82
C LYS A 278 -23.67 6.60 -4.45
N LYS A 279 -24.41 7.58 -3.92
CA LYS A 279 -25.71 7.99 -4.50
C LYS A 279 -25.58 8.45 -5.95
N ALA A 280 -24.52 9.18 -6.30
CA ALA A 280 -24.25 9.58 -7.69
C ALA A 280 -23.99 8.37 -8.59
N CYS A 281 -23.17 7.42 -8.13
CA CYS A 281 -22.91 6.16 -8.84
C CYS A 281 -24.22 5.38 -9.10
N ASP A 282 -25.05 5.21 -8.08
CA ASP A 282 -26.33 4.49 -8.17
C ASP A 282 -27.32 5.17 -9.13
N GLN A 283 -27.42 6.52 -9.08
CA GLN A 283 -28.30 7.29 -9.96
C GLN A 283 -27.93 7.21 -11.45
N ASN A 284 -26.71 6.77 -11.78
CA ASN A 284 -26.21 6.69 -13.15
C ASN A 284 -25.86 5.25 -13.60
N SER A 285 -26.20 4.24 -12.79
CA SER A 285 -25.79 2.82 -12.99
C SER A 285 -24.28 2.67 -13.23
N LYS A 286 -23.47 3.25 -12.33
CA LYS A 286 -22.00 3.29 -12.42
C LYS A 286 -21.34 2.58 -11.24
N PRO A 287 -20.13 2.00 -11.41
CA PRO A 287 -19.39 1.41 -10.31
C PRO A 287 -19.10 2.44 -9.22
N PHE A 288 -19.26 2.04 -7.96
CA PHE A 288 -18.71 2.76 -6.83
C PHE A 288 -17.31 2.22 -6.47
N ILE A 289 -16.36 3.11 -6.24
CA ILE A 289 -14.96 2.77 -5.88
C ILE A 289 -14.69 3.31 -4.48
N GLN A 290 -14.45 2.42 -3.51
CA GLN A 290 -14.16 2.82 -2.14
C GLN A 290 -12.64 2.94 -1.94
N ASN A 291 -12.19 4.14 -1.57
CA ASN A 291 -10.79 4.36 -1.21
C ASN A 291 -10.59 4.09 0.29
N VAL A 292 -9.50 3.38 0.64
CA VAL A 292 -9.20 2.97 2.02
C VAL A 292 -7.71 3.21 2.35
N PHE A 293 -7.38 3.50 3.61
CA PHE A 293 -5.99 3.63 4.05
C PHE A 293 -5.80 3.35 5.56
N PRO A 294 -4.65 2.79 5.99
CA PRO A 294 -4.44 2.28 7.34
C PRO A 294 -3.97 3.34 8.35
N ASP A 295 -3.05 4.21 7.95
CA ASP A 295 -2.36 5.22 8.75
C ASP A 295 -1.88 6.38 7.84
N TYR A 296 -1.37 7.46 8.41
CA TYR A 296 -0.65 8.50 7.68
C TYR A 296 0.34 9.25 8.58
N LEU A 297 1.62 9.08 8.29
CA LEU A 297 2.72 9.89 8.80
C LEU A 297 3.71 10.10 7.64
N ASN A 298 3.77 11.32 7.14
CA ASN A 298 4.57 11.68 5.97
C ASN A 298 6.04 11.92 6.37
N SER A 299 7.00 11.33 5.67
CA SER A 299 8.43 11.55 5.93
C SER A 299 8.91 12.95 5.51
N GLN A 300 8.17 13.63 4.63
CA GLN A 300 8.57 14.91 4.06
C GLN A 300 8.69 15.98 5.16
N LEU A 301 9.91 16.50 5.34
CA LEU A 301 10.17 17.65 6.21
C LEU A 301 9.62 18.93 5.58
N ILE A 302 8.97 19.75 6.41
CA ILE A 302 8.39 21.04 6.05
C ILE A 302 8.93 22.10 7.02
N LEU A 303 9.37 23.24 6.50
CA LEU A 303 9.89 24.36 7.29
C LEU A 303 8.78 25.03 8.11
N LYS A 304 8.95 25.15 9.43
CA LYS A 304 7.97 25.81 10.32
C LYS A 304 7.73 27.28 9.97
N ALA A 305 8.73 27.96 9.40
CA ALA A 305 8.70 29.40 9.12
C ALA A 305 7.99 29.78 7.81
N SER A 306 7.87 28.85 6.84
CA SER A 306 7.33 29.13 5.51
C SER A 306 6.29 28.11 5.01
N GLU A 307 6.10 27.03 5.76
CA GLU A 307 5.29 25.85 5.40
C GLU A 307 5.65 25.20 4.05
N LYS A 308 6.83 25.52 3.51
CA LYS A 308 7.38 24.92 2.29
C LYS A 308 8.17 23.65 2.60
N VAL A 309 8.18 22.73 1.64
CA VAL A 309 9.04 21.54 1.61
C VAL A 309 10.51 21.94 1.84
N ALA A 310 11.17 21.25 2.77
CA ALA A 310 12.54 21.54 3.14
C ALA A 310 13.54 20.90 2.16
N THR A 311 14.32 21.73 1.46
CA THR A 311 15.28 21.30 0.41
C THR A 311 16.76 21.49 0.79
N SER A 312 17.04 22.04 1.97
CA SER A 312 18.40 22.42 2.41
C SER A 312 19.23 21.22 2.89
N LYS A 313 20.53 21.21 2.56
CA LYS A 313 21.53 20.27 3.09
C LYS A 313 21.96 20.56 4.55
N LYS A 314 21.41 21.60 5.17
CA LYS A 314 21.58 21.95 6.59
C LYS A 314 20.22 22.37 7.14
N LEU A 315 19.53 21.43 7.80
CA LEU A 315 18.25 21.66 8.47
C LEU A 315 18.41 21.30 9.95
N SER A 316 18.00 22.17 10.86
CA SER A 316 17.78 21.77 12.25
C SER A 316 16.43 21.06 12.34
N LEU A 317 16.37 19.90 13.01
CA LEU A 317 15.10 19.20 13.23
C LEU A 317 14.10 20.00 14.09
N GLU A 318 14.57 21.00 14.83
CA GLU A 318 13.74 21.92 15.63
C GLU A 318 12.97 22.93 14.75
N GLU A 319 13.48 23.23 13.56
CA GLU A 319 12.94 24.22 12.61
C GLU A 319 11.95 23.60 11.60
N VAL A 320 11.75 22.28 11.64
CA VAL A 320 10.92 21.52 10.70
C VAL A 320 9.86 20.70 11.41
N PHE A 321 8.80 20.39 10.66
CA PHE A 321 7.74 19.47 11.07
C PHE A 321 7.45 18.45 9.97
N VAL A 322 6.75 17.38 10.35
CA VAL A 322 6.14 16.40 9.45
C VAL A 322 4.61 16.45 9.58
N LYS A 323 3.88 16.05 8.54
CA LYS A 323 2.41 15.93 8.59
C LYS A 323 1.98 14.54 9.01
N GLY A 324 1.17 14.45 10.05
CA GLY A 324 0.43 13.27 10.48
C GLY A 324 -1.08 13.44 10.34
N GLN A 325 -1.83 12.35 10.49
CA GLN A 325 -3.29 12.35 10.49
C GLN A 325 -3.81 11.56 11.70
N TYR A 326 -4.82 12.09 12.38
CA TYR A 326 -5.53 11.37 13.44
C TYR A 326 -6.49 10.37 12.79
N LEU A 327 -6.34 9.07 13.05
CA LEU A 327 -7.19 8.00 12.49
C LEU A 327 -7.80 7.06 13.54
N ASN A 328 -7.61 7.37 14.83
CA ASN A 328 -8.06 6.54 15.96
C ASN A 328 -7.50 5.11 15.86
N LEU A 329 -6.18 4.99 15.75
CA LEU A 329 -5.47 3.72 15.60
C LEU A 329 -5.98 2.96 14.36
N THR A 330 -6.52 1.73 14.49
CA THR A 330 -7.05 0.99 13.32
C THR A 330 -8.52 1.26 13.04
N ALA A 331 -9.23 2.01 13.89
CA ALA A 331 -10.67 2.19 13.80
C ALA A 331 -11.11 2.79 12.46
N THR A 332 -10.47 3.88 11.99
CA THR A 332 -10.84 4.49 10.70
C THR A 332 -10.61 3.53 9.53
N TYR A 333 -9.54 2.74 9.54
CA TYR A 333 -9.29 1.77 8.47
C TYR A 333 -10.36 0.67 8.44
N ARG A 334 -10.73 0.15 9.61
CA ARG A 334 -11.80 -0.85 9.74
C ARG A 334 -13.18 -0.27 9.36
N GLU A 335 -13.45 0.99 9.68
CA GLU A 335 -14.65 1.69 9.19
C GLU A 335 -14.66 1.83 7.66
N LEU A 336 -13.56 2.28 7.04
CA LEU A 336 -13.47 2.44 5.59
C LEU A 336 -13.57 1.10 4.82
N LEU A 337 -13.00 0.02 5.39
CA LEU A 337 -13.18 -1.33 4.86
C LEU A 337 -14.63 -1.84 5.04
N ASN A 338 -15.28 -1.53 6.15
CA ASN A 338 -16.69 -1.85 6.36
C ASN A 338 -17.61 -1.07 5.42
N GLU A 339 -17.34 0.20 5.15
CA GLU A 339 -18.06 0.99 4.14
C GLU A 339 -17.89 0.37 2.74
N ALA A 340 -16.73 -0.22 2.40
CA ALA A 340 -16.57 -0.94 1.13
C ALA A 340 -17.49 -2.17 1.01
N VAL A 341 -17.65 -2.93 2.10
CA VAL A 341 -18.59 -4.06 2.20
C VAL A 341 -20.04 -3.56 2.08
N VAL A 342 -20.43 -2.61 2.93
CA VAL A 342 -21.84 -2.15 3.06
C VAL A 342 -22.33 -1.45 1.80
N ASN A 343 -21.48 -0.66 1.13
CA ASN A 343 -21.83 0.01 -0.11
C ASN A 343 -21.64 -0.89 -1.35
N ASP A 344 -21.34 -2.18 -1.18
CA ASP A 344 -21.07 -3.13 -2.26
C ASP A 344 -20.14 -2.57 -3.33
N ALA A 345 -18.98 -2.06 -2.91
CA ALA A 345 -18.07 -1.37 -3.83
C ALA A 345 -17.69 -2.31 -5.00
N ALA A 346 -17.57 -1.76 -6.22
CA ALA A 346 -17.08 -2.53 -7.36
C ALA A 346 -15.56 -2.73 -7.30
N MET A 347 -14.87 -1.91 -6.49
CA MET A 347 -13.43 -1.98 -6.28
C MET A 347 -13.06 -1.34 -4.93
N ILE A 348 -12.09 -1.94 -4.23
CA ILE A 348 -11.40 -1.33 -3.10
C ILE A 348 -10.07 -0.77 -3.63
N ASN A 349 -9.82 0.52 -3.45
CA ASN A 349 -8.58 1.17 -3.88
C ASN A 349 -7.79 1.63 -2.64
N LEU A 350 -6.76 0.85 -2.31
CA LEU A 350 -5.95 0.97 -1.11
C LEU A 350 -4.80 1.95 -1.32
N TYR A 351 -4.74 2.98 -0.49
CA TYR A 351 -3.54 3.79 -0.26
C TYR A 351 -2.90 3.21 1.01
N SER A 352 -1.86 2.39 0.96
CA SER A 352 -1.08 1.90 -0.18
C SER A 352 -0.54 0.50 0.12
N TRP A 353 0.10 -0.13 -0.87
CA TRP A 353 0.97 -1.28 -0.60
C TRP A 353 2.24 -0.82 0.10
N ASN A 354 3.10 -0.05 -0.57
CA ASN A 354 4.49 0.22 -0.16
C ASN A 354 4.87 1.72 -0.19
N SER A 355 3.92 2.67 -0.12
CA SER A 355 4.22 4.11 0.02
C SER A 355 4.68 4.43 1.45
N PHE A 356 5.86 3.91 1.80
CA PHE A 356 6.48 4.04 3.09
C PHE A 356 6.67 5.50 3.51
N GLU A 357 7.06 6.36 2.56
CA GLU A 357 7.24 7.81 2.70
C GLU A 357 5.95 8.58 3.05
N LYS A 358 4.77 7.97 2.86
CA LYS A 358 3.47 8.55 3.26
C LYS A 358 2.90 7.96 4.54
N GLY A 359 3.52 6.91 5.08
CA GLY A 359 3.00 6.18 6.23
C GLY A 359 1.66 5.47 5.98
N THR A 360 1.27 5.26 4.72
CA THR A 360 -0.03 4.65 4.33
C THR A 360 0.07 3.17 3.96
N HIS A 361 1.26 2.59 4.05
CA HIS A 361 1.58 1.25 3.52
C HIS A 361 1.01 0.14 4.41
N ILE A 362 0.53 -0.95 3.80
CA ILE A 362 0.26 -2.24 4.49
C ILE A 362 1.34 -3.29 4.24
N ALA A 363 2.32 -3.01 3.36
CA ALA A 363 3.47 -3.88 3.13
C ALA A 363 4.18 -4.14 4.47
N PRO A 364 4.43 -5.40 4.86
CA PRO A 364 4.88 -5.72 6.19
C PRO A 364 6.17 -5.01 6.60
N GLU A 365 6.12 -4.31 7.73
CA GLU A 365 7.26 -3.60 8.31
C GLU A 365 7.22 -3.66 9.85
N ALA A 366 8.16 -3.02 10.53
CA ALA A 366 8.46 -3.34 11.93
C ALA A 366 7.58 -2.64 13.00
N HIS A 367 6.75 -1.67 12.63
CA HIS A 367 5.78 -1.03 13.53
C HIS A 367 4.42 -1.73 13.46
N HIS A 368 3.91 -2.05 12.27
CA HIS A 368 2.56 -2.66 12.10
C HIS A 368 2.51 -4.12 11.59
N GLY A 369 3.66 -4.75 11.38
CA GLY A 369 3.78 -6.20 11.20
C GLY A 369 2.95 -6.73 10.02
N PHE A 370 1.94 -7.55 10.32
CA PHE A 370 0.98 -8.05 9.33
C PHE A 370 -0.47 -7.62 9.65
N GLY A 371 -0.68 -6.76 10.65
CA GLY A 371 -2.01 -6.45 11.20
C GLY A 371 -2.97 -5.86 10.16
N TYR A 372 -2.55 -4.84 9.42
CA TYR A 372 -3.39 -4.20 8.40
C TYR A 372 -3.73 -5.12 7.23
N GLY A 373 -2.81 -5.99 6.80
CA GLY A 373 -3.09 -6.98 5.76
C GLY A 373 -4.06 -8.08 6.23
N LEU A 374 -3.99 -8.50 7.50
CA LEU A 374 -4.97 -9.43 8.08
C LEU A 374 -6.38 -8.80 8.16
N LEU A 375 -6.49 -7.52 8.49
CA LEU A 375 -7.75 -6.78 8.41
C LEU A 375 -8.28 -6.71 6.98
N LEU A 376 -7.45 -6.33 6.00
CA LEU A 376 -7.85 -6.27 4.59
C LEU A 376 -8.42 -7.61 4.09
N ARG A 377 -7.71 -8.73 4.36
CA ARG A 377 -8.19 -10.07 4.03
C ARG A 377 -9.56 -10.39 4.65
N HIS A 378 -9.75 -10.04 5.91
CA HIS A 378 -11.01 -10.29 6.62
C HIS A 378 -12.19 -9.56 5.96
N TYR A 379 -12.07 -8.25 5.72
CA TYR A 379 -13.13 -7.47 5.08
C TYR A 379 -13.33 -7.82 3.60
N LYS A 380 -12.24 -8.09 2.86
CA LYS A 380 -12.34 -8.55 1.46
C LYS A 380 -13.16 -9.83 1.33
N ARG A 381 -12.94 -10.81 2.22
CA ARG A 381 -13.71 -12.07 2.22
C ARG A 381 -15.22 -11.81 2.42
N ILE A 382 -15.58 -10.94 3.36
CA ILE A 382 -17.00 -10.56 3.60
C ILE A 382 -17.58 -9.86 2.36
N TRP A 383 -16.81 -8.95 1.74
CA TRP A 383 -17.22 -8.22 0.54
C TRP A 383 -17.38 -9.09 -0.72
N LEU A 384 -16.66 -10.20 -0.81
CA LEU A 384 -16.75 -11.18 -1.90
C LEU A 384 -17.77 -12.30 -1.63
N ASP A 385 -18.39 -12.34 -0.44
CA ASP A 385 -19.24 -13.44 0.03
C ASP A 385 -18.55 -14.82 -0.07
N ASP A 386 -17.25 -14.85 0.26
CA ASP A 386 -16.41 -16.04 0.13
C ASP A 386 -16.51 -16.94 1.38
N GLU A 387 -17.12 -18.12 1.19
CA GLU A 387 -17.35 -19.13 2.21
C GLU A 387 -16.09 -19.92 2.63
N ASP A 388 -14.92 -19.77 1.97
CA ASP A 388 -13.75 -20.61 2.28
C ASP A 388 -13.27 -20.45 3.74
N GLN A 389 -13.52 -21.50 4.53
CA GLN A 389 -13.19 -21.56 5.94
C GLN A 389 -11.72 -21.90 6.22
N SER A 390 -10.91 -22.22 5.21
CA SER A 390 -9.50 -22.62 5.37
C SER A 390 -8.61 -21.54 6.02
N VAL A 391 -9.07 -20.27 6.02
CA VAL A 391 -8.34 -19.09 6.48
C VAL A 391 -8.67 -18.67 7.93
N TYR A 392 -9.61 -19.33 8.63
CA TYR A 392 -10.01 -18.99 10.02
C TYR A 392 -8.94 -19.32 11.10
N ARG A 393 -7.79 -18.66 11.01
CA ARG A 393 -6.85 -18.53 12.12
C ARG A 393 -7.35 -17.42 13.05
N GLU A 394 -7.73 -17.81 14.26
CA GLU A 394 -8.04 -16.86 15.31
C GLU A 394 -6.82 -15.96 15.57
N PHE A 395 -7.03 -14.64 15.60
CA PHE A 395 -5.97 -13.68 15.89
C PHE A 395 -6.39 -12.63 16.91
N ALA A 396 -5.40 -12.13 17.63
CA ALA A 396 -5.50 -10.91 18.41
C ALA A 396 -4.43 -9.94 17.91
N MET A 397 -4.83 -8.71 17.62
CA MET A 397 -4.02 -7.60 17.17
C MET A 397 -4.07 -6.50 18.24
N THR A 398 -2.92 -5.93 18.57
CA THR A 398 -2.77 -4.87 19.58
C THR A 398 -2.21 -3.64 18.92
N SER A 399 -2.89 -2.51 19.02
CA SER A 399 -2.51 -1.26 18.35
C SER A 399 -2.44 -0.07 19.31
N TYR A 400 -1.42 0.78 19.15
CA TYR A 400 -1.14 1.92 20.04
C TYR A 400 -0.12 2.89 19.41
N LYS A 401 -0.03 4.12 19.93
CA LYS A 401 1.08 5.04 19.65
C LYS A 401 2.26 4.77 20.60
N ALA A 402 3.49 4.95 20.11
CA ALA A 402 4.71 4.67 20.88
C ALA A 402 4.89 5.55 22.14
N TYR A 403 4.28 6.74 22.15
CA TYR A 403 4.23 7.69 23.26
C TYR A 403 2.97 8.57 23.11
N SER A 404 2.53 9.18 24.21
CA SER A 404 1.28 9.98 24.24
C SER A 404 1.27 11.11 23.21
N SER A 405 0.08 11.34 22.65
CA SER A 405 -0.30 12.49 21.81
C SER A 405 0.24 13.83 22.32
N LYS A 406 0.26 14.03 23.64
CA LYS A 406 0.75 15.25 24.31
C LYS A 406 2.24 15.53 24.08
N LEU A 407 3.01 14.53 23.66
CA LEU A 407 4.43 14.63 23.38
C LEU A 407 4.74 14.72 21.88
N ALA A 408 3.76 14.50 20.99
CA ALA A 408 3.96 14.51 19.54
C ALA A 408 4.35 15.89 18.96
N SER A 409 3.91 16.98 19.60
CA SER A 409 4.34 18.34 19.29
C SER A 409 5.70 18.72 19.91
N SER A 410 6.25 17.90 20.80
CA SER A 410 7.55 18.12 21.47
C SER A 410 8.72 17.30 20.88
N THR A 411 8.46 16.46 19.87
CA THR A 411 9.53 15.77 19.15
C THR A 411 10.20 16.69 18.14
N ASN A 412 11.43 16.31 17.73
CA ASN A 412 12.15 16.93 16.62
C ASN A 412 12.41 15.85 15.55
N PRO A 413 11.83 15.95 14.34
CA PRO A 413 10.86 16.95 13.90
C PRO A 413 9.54 16.91 14.69
N GLU A 414 8.83 18.04 14.68
CA GLU A 414 7.48 18.17 15.26
C GLU A 414 6.47 17.41 14.40
N VAL A 415 5.48 16.73 15.01
CA VAL A 415 4.35 16.17 14.25
C VAL A 415 3.18 17.16 14.26
N ARG A 416 2.81 17.70 13.09
CA ARG A 416 1.61 18.53 12.91
C ARG A 416 0.49 17.75 12.24
N TYR A 417 -0.74 18.07 12.59
CA TYR A 417 -1.93 17.33 12.16
C TYR A 417 -2.89 18.26 11.42
N GLU A 418 -3.57 17.73 10.40
CA GLU A 418 -4.60 18.46 9.65
C GLU A 418 -5.85 18.77 10.50
N LYS A 419 -6.03 18.06 11.62
CA LYS A 419 -7.09 18.26 12.61
C LYS A 419 -6.49 18.10 14.01
N ASN A 420 -7.05 18.79 15.01
CA ASN A 420 -6.60 18.67 16.40
C ASN A 420 -6.62 17.21 16.86
N VAL A 421 -5.48 16.71 17.34
CA VAL A 421 -5.39 15.40 17.98
C VAL A 421 -6.19 15.41 19.28
N THR A 422 -6.88 14.31 19.55
CA THR A 422 -7.58 14.09 20.81
C THR A 422 -6.89 12.98 21.59
N GLU A 423 -7.14 12.92 22.90
CA GLU A 423 -6.60 11.85 23.78
C GLU A 423 -7.11 10.44 23.39
N ALA A 424 -8.00 10.30 22.41
CA ALA A 424 -8.51 9.01 21.95
C ALA A 424 -7.49 8.16 21.14
N GLU A 425 -6.31 8.67 20.80
CA GLU A 425 -5.18 7.81 20.38
C GLU A 425 -4.22 7.45 21.54
N ASP A 426 -4.44 8.01 22.73
CA ASP A 426 -3.78 7.60 23.99
C ASP A 426 -4.59 6.48 24.64
N GLN A 427 -4.67 5.34 23.93
CA GLN A 427 -5.26 4.09 24.40
C GLN A 427 -4.55 2.88 23.78
N ILE A 428 -4.81 1.70 24.31
CA ILE A 428 -4.39 0.42 23.72
C ILE A 428 -5.63 -0.21 23.09
N GLU A 429 -5.67 -0.27 21.76
CA GLU A 429 -6.70 -1.00 21.02
C GLU A 429 -6.33 -2.49 20.96
N VAL A 430 -7.29 -3.37 21.29
CA VAL A 430 -7.17 -4.83 21.11
C VAL A 430 -8.28 -5.29 20.18
N VAL A 431 -7.93 -5.64 18.95
CA VAL A 431 -8.84 -6.22 17.95
C VAL A 431 -8.68 -7.73 17.94
N THR A 432 -9.77 -8.47 18.04
CA THR A 432 -9.77 -9.94 17.93
C THR A 432 -10.61 -10.38 16.75
N LEU A 433 -10.17 -11.44 16.05
CA LEU A 433 -11.00 -12.23 15.13
C LEU A 433 -11.06 -13.65 15.68
N LEU A 434 -12.24 -14.09 16.12
CA LEU A 434 -12.45 -15.37 16.78
C LEU A 434 -13.50 -16.23 16.04
N ASN A 435 -13.38 -17.55 16.20
CA ASN A 435 -14.30 -18.54 15.66
C ASN A 435 -15.42 -18.90 16.66
N GLU A 436 -15.12 -18.80 17.95
CA GLU A 436 -16.04 -19.01 19.07
C GLU A 436 -15.82 -17.92 20.14
N PRO A 437 -16.82 -17.56 20.96
CA PRO A 437 -16.62 -16.58 22.02
C PRO A 437 -15.49 -16.91 23.00
N ALA A 438 -14.80 -15.88 23.49
CA ALA A 438 -13.69 -16.01 24.44
C ALA A 438 -13.48 -14.73 25.26
N ASP A 439 -12.91 -14.88 26.45
CA ASP A 439 -12.57 -13.76 27.34
C ASP A 439 -11.21 -13.16 26.93
N VAL A 440 -11.16 -11.84 26.78
CA VAL A 440 -9.98 -11.10 26.31
C VAL A 440 -9.39 -10.27 27.44
N TYR A 441 -8.08 -10.41 27.64
CA TYR A 441 -7.33 -9.71 28.68
C TYR A 441 -6.22 -8.87 28.05
N CYS A 442 -5.96 -7.69 28.62
CA CYS A 442 -4.80 -6.85 28.32
C CYS A 442 -4.09 -6.48 29.62
N ASN A 443 -2.77 -6.68 29.67
CA ASN A 443 -1.93 -6.46 30.85
C ASN A 443 -2.52 -7.10 32.13
N GLY A 444 -3.03 -8.33 32.01
CA GLY A 444 -3.69 -9.09 33.09
C GLY A 444 -5.11 -8.65 33.46
N THR A 445 -5.62 -7.54 32.89
CA THR A 445 -6.98 -7.03 33.15
C THR A 445 -7.97 -7.60 32.13
N LEU A 446 -9.08 -8.15 32.61
CA LEU A 446 -10.19 -8.59 31.74
C LEU A 446 -10.84 -7.37 31.08
N LEU A 447 -10.87 -7.35 29.74
CA LEU A 447 -11.56 -6.32 28.96
C LEU A 447 -13.01 -6.69 28.66
N GLY A 448 -13.30 -7.98 28.54
CA GLY A 448 -14.65 -8.51 28.35
C GLY A 448 -14.66 -9.84 27.59
N ASN A 449 -15.86 -10.28 27.22
CA ASN A 449 -16.07 -11.46 26.38
C ASN A 449 -16.25 -11.02 24.91
N ALA A 450 -15.37 -11.45 24.03
CA ALA A 450 -15.50 -11.26 22.59
C ALA A 450 -16.44 -12.33 22.01
N PRO A 451 -17.42 -11.97 21.16
CA PRO A 451 -18.17 -12.94 20.37
C PRO A 451 -17.29 -13.56 19.26
N ALA A 452 -17.85 -14.53 18.53
CA ALA A 452 -17.28 -14.95 17.25
C ALA A 452 -17.37 -13.79 16.21
N GLY A 453 -16.44 -13.76 15.26
CA GLY A 453 -16.26 -12.64 14.33
C GLY A 453 -15.20 -11.65 14.82
N ILE A 454 -15.20 -10.44 14.25
CA ILE A 454 -14.30 -9.36 14.65
C ILE A 454 -14.89 -8.58 15.84
N HIS A 455 -14.08 -8.32 16.87
CA HIS A 455 -14.46 -7.52 18.02
C HIS A 455 -13.30 -6.63 18.51
N VAL A 456 -13.62 -5.56 19.22
CA VAL A 456 -12.66 -4.51 19.61
C VAL A 456 -12.84 -4.17 21.08
N PHE A 457 -11.73 -4.11 21.82
CA PHE A 457 -11.67 -3.51 23.14
C PHE A 457 -10.66 -2.38 23.17
N TYR A 458 -10.83 -1.49 24.13
CA TYR A 458 -9.86 -0.44 24.45
C TYR A 458 -9.43 -0.59 25.91
N ALA A 459 -8.13 -0.65 26.14
CA ALA A 459 -7.52 -0.69 27.46
C ALA A 459 -6.81 0.65 27.75
N PRO A 460 -6.69 1.06 29.03
CA PRO A 460 -5.99 2.28 29.41
C PRO A 460 -4.54 2.30 28.89
N TYR A 461 -4.09 3.46 28.44
CA TYR A 461 -2.72 3.67 27.98
C TYR A 461 -1.71 3.47 29.12
N ALA A 462 -0.77 2.55 28.94
CA ALA A 462 0.19 2.16 29.97
C ALA A 462 1.60 2.02 29.40
N VAL A 463 2.58 2.62 30.08
CA VAL A 463 4.01 2.52 29.73
C VAL A 463 4.51 1.09 29.96
N GLY A 464 5.23 0.53 29.00
CA GLY A 464 5.70 -0.85 29.01
C GLY A 464 5.35 -1.63 27.74
N LYS A 465 5.71 -2.91 27.69
CA LYS A 465 5.22 -3.82 26.64
C LYS A 465 3.77 -4.20 26.96
N VAL A 466 2.95 -4.38 25.92
CA VAL A 466 1.55 -4.78 26.09
C VAL A 466 1.46 -6.30 26.01
N ALA A 467 0.83 -6.94 26.99
CA ALA A 467 0.54 -8.37 26.98
C ALA A 467 -0.95 -8.59 26.72
N VAL A 468 -1.28 -9.47 25.75
CA VAL A 468 -2.67 -9.83 25.44
C VAL A 468 -2.84 -11.34 25.55
N GLU A 469 -3.87 -11.74 26.27
CA GLU A 469 -4.29 -13.14 26.47
C GLU A 469 -5.76 -13.28 26.04
N VAL A 470 -6.08 -14.36 25.33
CA VAL A 470 -7.46 -14.74 25.00
C VAL A 470 -7.72 -16.13 25.57
N LYS A 471 -8.79 -16.27 26.34
CA LYS A 471 -9.12 -17.50 27.09
C LYS A 471 -10.53 -17.99 26.75
N ARG A 472 -10.63 -19.26 26.34
CA ARG A 472 -11.91 -19.95 26.09
C ARG A 472 -12.09 -21.02 27.16
N LYS A 473 -13.14 -20.92 27.97
CA LYS A 473 -13.41 -21.85 29.10
C LYS A 473 -12.20 -21.95 30.03
N SER A 474 -11.63 -20.81 30.42
CA SER A 474 -10.40 -20.63 31.21
C SER A 474 -9.10 -21.19 30.61
N LYS A 475 -9.13 -21.81 29.41
CA LYS A 475 -7.94 -22.25 28.69
C LYS A 475 -7.44 -21.13 27.77
N GLU A 476 -6.17 -20.79 27.88
CA GLU A 476 -5.49 -19.88 26.95
C GLU A 476 -5.49 -20.46 25.52
N ILE A 477 -5.91 -19.65 24.55
CA ILE A 477 -5.91 -19.99 23.11
C ILE A 477 -5.01 -19.06 22.29
N ILE A 478 -4.82 -17.82 22.75
CA ILE A 478 -3.86 -16.85 22.20
C ILE A 478 -3.17 -16.17 23.37
N SER A 479 -1.85 -16.05 23.32
CA SER A 479 -1.07 -15.24 24.25
C SER A 479 0.18 -14.73 23.56
N TYR A 480 0.44 -13.43 23.68
CA TYR A 480 1.67 -12.80 23.21
C TYR A 480 1.93 -11.48 23.93
N THR A 481 3.15 -10.97 23.75
CA THR A 481 3.57 -9.67 24.25
C THR A 481 4.16 -8.88 23.10
N THR A 482 3.83 -7.59 23.02
CA THR A 482 4.28 -6.73 21.93
C THR A 482 5.81 -6.50 22.01
N PRO A 483 6.51 -6.50 20.86
CA PRO A 483 7.97 -6.46 20.86
C PRO A 483 8.53 -5.09 21.27
N LYS A 484 7.84 -4.00 20.92
CA LYS A 484 8.15 -2.61 21.31
C LYS A 484 7.28 -2.16 22.47
N ALA A 485 7.88 -1.52 23.46
CA ALA A 485 7.16 -0.91 24.58
C ALA A 485 6.60 0.48 24.23
N ILE A 486 5.46 0.83 24.84
CA ILE A 486 5.02 2.21 25.02
C ILE A 486 6.03 2.92 25.93
N GLN A 487 6.44 4.14 25.55
CA GLN A 487 7.45 4.94 26.22
C GLN A 487 6.81 6.15 26.92
N SER A 488 7.32 6.49 28.10
CA SER A 488 6.91 7.71 28.83
C SER A 488 7.46 9.01 28.23
N GLN A 489 8.52 8.91 27.43
CA GLN A 489 9.16 10.02 26.70
C GLN A 489 9.72 9.51 25.36
N PRO A 490 9.49 10.21 24.24
CA PRO A 490 10.11 9.88 22.96
C PRO A 490 11.62 10.13 22.99
N SER A 491 12.39 9.20 22.42
CA SER A 491 13.82 9.43 22.10
C SER A 491 14.05 10.02 20.70
N LYS A 492 12.98 10.10 19.90
CA LYS A 492 12.93 10.55 18.49
C LYS A 492 11.48 10.81 18.10
N MET A 493 11.25 11.46 16.95
CA MET A 493 9.93 11.45 16.32
C MET A 493 9.65 10.04 15.77
N ASP A 494 8.55 9.42 16.23
CA ASP A 494 8.02 8.17 15.70
C ASP A 494 6.57 7.99 16.15
N TRP A 495 5.62 8.51 15.36
CA TRP A 495 4.20 8.53 15.73
C TRP A 495 3.30 7.69 14.81
N MET A 496 3.91 6.78 14.06
CA MET A 496 3.16 5.77 13.32
C MET A 496 2.45 4.84 14.32
N THR A 497 1.30 4.30 13.94
CA THR A 497 0.56 3.35 14.77
C THR A 497 1.32 2.04 14.80
N TYR A 498 1.74 1.63 15.99
CA TYR A 498 2.31 0.31 16.19
C TYR A 498 1.14 -0.67 16.21
N SER A 499 1.26 -1.79 15.52
CA SER A 499 0.21 -2.80 15.41
C SER A 499 0.85 -4.19 15.35
N TYR A 500 0.65 -5.01 16.36
CA TYR A 500 1.29 -6.33 16.45
C TYR A 500 0.24 -7.42 16.60
N THR A 501 0.54 -8.60 16.07
CA THR A 501 -0.36 -9.77 16.14
C THR A 501 0.34 -10.99 16.72
N ASN A 502 -0.46 -11.91 17.30
CA ASN A 502 0.02 -13.25 17.66
C ASN A 502 0.51 -14.07 16.44
N LEU A 503 0.26 -13.61 15.21
CA LEU A 503 0.65 -14.29 13.97
C LEU A 503 1.92 -13.73 13.34
N ASP A 504 2.43 -12.56 13.74
CA ASP A 504 3.50 -11.84 13.01
C ASP A 504 4.75 -12.69 12.78
N LYS A 505 5.22 -13.43 13.79
CA LYS A 505 6.37 -14.33 13.65
C LYS A 505 6.11 -15.47 12.64
N LYS A 506 4.89 -16.01 12.62
CA LYS A 506 4.48 -17.11 11.72
C LYS A 506 4.32 -16.59 10.29
N MET A 507 3.76 -15.39 10.13
CA MET A 507 3.61 -14.73 8.83
C MET A 507 4.97 -14.27 8.28
N GLY A 508 5.85 -13.73 9.13
CA GLY A 508 7.23 -13.38 8.76
C GLY A 508 8.02 -14.57 8.22
N LEU A 509 7.98 -15.71 8.90
CA LEU A 509 8.64 -16.94 8.42
C LEU A 509 7.98 -17.52 7.15
N TYR A 510 6.65 -17.36 7.00
CA TYR A 510 5.94 -17.76 5.78
C TYR A 510 6.35 -16.91 4.58
N PHE A 511 6.40 -15.59 4.73
CA PHE A 511 6.83 -14.65 3.69
C PHE A 511 8.32 -14.85 3.37
N GLN A 512 9.17 -15.02 4.39
CA GLN A 512 10.57 -15.33 4.20
C GLN A 512 10.75 -16.62 3.39
N LYS A 513 9.89 -17.64 3.53
CA LYS A 513 9.98 -18.88 2.74
C LYS A 513 10.01 -18.59 1.22
N TYR A 514 9.16 -17.69 0.72
CA TYR A 514 9.19 -17.30 -0.70
C TYR A 514 10.54 -16.70 -1.08
N ALA A 515 11.07 -15.79 -0.26
CA ALA A 515 12.39 -15.19 -0.46
C ALA A 515 13.51 -16.25 -0.48
N LEU A 516 13.46 -17.24 0.44
CA LEU A 516 14.41 -18.35 0.51
C LEU A 516 14.33 -19.27 -0.72
N ASP A 517 13.14 -19.47 -1.30
CA ASP A 517 12.97 -20.29 -2.49
C ASP A 517 13.64 -19.64 -3.72
N PHE A 518 13.70 -18.31 -3.81
CA PHE A 518 14.53 -17.62 -4.82
C PHE A 518 16.03 -17.85 -4.57
N VAL A 519 16.51 -17.64 -3.34
CA VAL A 519 17.93 -17.81 -3.00
C VAL A 519 18.40 -19.25 -3.19
N MET A 520 17.63 -20.26 -2.75
CA MET A 520 17.99 -21.66 -2.97
C MET A 520 18.05 -22.01 -4.47
N ARG A 521 17.14 -21.49 -5.31
CA ARG A 521 17.27 -21.65 -6.78
C ARG A 521 18.55 -21.03 -7.34
N GLN A 522 19.01 -19.90 -6.80
CA GLN A 522 20.29 -19.30 -7.19
C GLN A 522 21.50 -20.09 -6.69
N MET A 523 21.40 -20.74 -5.52
CA MET A 523 22.46 -21.60 -4.98
C MET A 523 22.57 -22.94 -5.73
N TYR A 524 21.44 -23.59 -6.06
CA TYR A 524 21.43 -24.85 -6.84
C TYR A 524 22.05 -24.72 -8.23
N ARG A 525 22.09 -23.52 -8.81
CA ARG A 525 22.79 -23.24 -10.08
C ARG A 525 24.33 -23.22 -9.96
N ARG A 526 24.86 -23.20 -8.73
CA ARG A 526 26.28 -22.99 -8.43
C ARG A 526 26.89 -24.09 -7.55
N PHE A 527 26.10 -24.68 -6.65
CA PHE A 527 26.55 -25.62 -5.63
C PHE A 527 25.70 -26.90 -5.65
N LEU A 528 26.36 -28.04 -5.46
CA LEU A 528 25.69 -29.34 -5.31
C LEU A 528 25.26 -29.53 -3.85
N LEU A 529 24.05 -29.06 -3.53
CA LEU A 529 23.50 -29.15 -2.18
C LEU A 529 22.66 -30.40 -1.96
N SER A 530 22.96 -31.15 -0.90
CA SER A 530 22.06 -32.20 -0.40
C SER A 530 20.82 -31.58 0.27
N THR A 531 19.72 -32.33 0.39
CA THR A 531 18.53 -31.87 1.14
C THR A 531 18.84 -31.53 2.60
N ALA A 532 19.83 -32.21 3.22
CA ALA A 532 20.29 -31.87 4.57
C ALA A 532 21.05 -30.54 4.60
N SER A 533 21.92 -30.30 3.61
CA SER A 533 22.64 -29.04 3.41
C SER A 533 21.68 -27.86 3.19
N GLU A 534 20.69 -28.04 2.31
CA GLU A 534 19.64 -27.04 2.05
C GLU A 534 18.86 -26.69 3.33
N LYS A 535 18.47 -27.71 4.11
CA LYS A 535 17.76 -27.51 5.38
C LYS A 535 18.57 -26.69 6.37
N ILE A 536 19.85 -27.03 6.58
CA ILE A 536 20.74 -26.28 7.49
C ILE A 536 20.87 -24.82 7.05
N TRP A 537 21.02 -24.56 5.75
CA TRP A 537 21.12 -23.21 5.21
C TRP A 537 19.81 -22.41 5.41
N ARG A 538 18.66 -23.02 5.11
CA ARG A 538 17.34 -22.40 5.35
C ARG A 538 17.12 -22.10 6.83
N ASP A 539 17.44 -23.03 7.73
CA ASP A 539 17.35 -22.83 9.18
C ASP A 539 18.27 -21.67 9.63
N ALA A 540 19.48 -21.56 9.06
CA ALA A 540 20.42 -20.48 9.35
C ALA A 540 19.92 -19.10 8.86
N LEU A 541 19.31 -19.02 7.67
CA LEU A 541 18.70 -17.79 7.15
C LEU A 541 17.44 -17.38 7.93
N GLN A 542 16.61 -18.34 8.34
CA GLN A 542 15.47 -18.07 9.24
C GLN A 542 15.95 -17.53 10.59
N LYS A 543 17.01 -18.12 11.15
CA LYS A 543 17.63 -17.62 12.37
C LYS A 543 18.22 -16.21 12.19
N ARG A 544 18.90 -15.93 11.07
CA ARG A 544 19.41 -14.59 10.74
C ARG A 544 18.31 -13.53 10.79
N TYR A 545 17.18 -13.80 10.13
CA TYR A 545 16.02 -12.91 10.12
C TYR A 545 15.44 -12.67 11.52
N LEU A 546 15.17 -13.73 12.28
CA LEU A 546 14.60 -13.61 13.62
C LEU A 546 15.56 -12.89 14.60
N ASP A 547 16.86 -13.19 14.54
CA ASP A 547 17.87 -12.53 15.38
C ASP A 547 18.02 -11.04 15.01
N ARG A 548 17.94 -10.68 13.71
CA ARG A 548 17.93 -9.28 13.24
C ARG A 548 16.68 -8.55 13.73
N LEU A 549 15.50 -9.14 13.57
CA LEU A 549 14.23 -8.52 13.95
C LEU A 549 14.14 -8.27 15.47
N GLU A 550 14.54 -9.25 16.30
CA GLU A 550 14.61 -9.07 17.75
C GLU A 550 15.64 -7.99 18.15
N ALA A 551 16.79 -7.97 17.48
CA ALA A 551 17.79 -6.93 17.70
C ALA A 551 17.26 -5.53 17.35
N PHE A 552 16.49 -5.37 16.27
CA PHE A 552 15.81 -4.12 15.93
C PHE A 552 14.81 -3.71 17.02
N TYR A 553 14.09 -4.68 17.59
CA TYR A 553 13.12 -4.39 18.64
C TYR A 553 13.78 -3.90 19.94
N GLN A 554 14.86 -4.53 20.41
CA GLN A 554 15.46 -4.21 21.72
C GLN A 554 16.62 -3.19 21.70
N LEU A 555 17.24 -2.89 20.55
CA LEU A 555 18.49 -2.11 20.49
C LEU A 555 18.34 -0.70 19.91
N THR A 556 19.23 0.20 20.31
CA THR A 556 19.45 1.51 19.66
C THR A 556 20.14 1.31 18.30
N PRO A 557 20.10 2.26 17.35
CA PRO A 557 20.67 2.04 16.01
C PRO A 557 22.14 1.63 16.03
N GLN A 558 22.96 2.30 16.85
CA GLN A 558 24.39 2.01 16.96
C GLN A 558 24.64 0.61 17.55
N LYS A 559 23.79 0.17 18.50
CA LYS A 559 23.86 -1.18 19.09
C LYS A 559 23.36 -2.24 18.10
N PHE A 560 22.31 -1.96 17.33
CA PHE A 560 21.86 -2.83 16.23
C PHE A 560 22.99 -3.06 15.23
N MET A 561 23.65 -2.01 14.73
CA MET A 561 24.74 -2.14 13.75
C MET A 561 25.90 -3.01 14.27
N SER A 562 26.25 -2.87 15.55
CA SER A 562 27.25 -3.73 16.21
C SER A 562 26.79 -5.19 16.33
N ASN A 563 25.50 -5.40 16.63
CA ASN A 563 24.93 -6.74 16.78
C ASN A 563 24.71 -7.44 15.43
N ASN A 564 24.33 -6.72 14.37
CA ASN A 564 24.11 -7.26 13.03
C ASN A 564 25.40 -7.94 12.51
N LYS A 565 26.58 -7.33 12.71
CA LYS A 565 27.88 -7.95 12.41
C LYS A 565 28.10 -9.30 13.11
N LYS A 566 27.58 -9.49 14.33
CA LYS A 566 27.66 -10.76 15.07
C LYS A 566 26.66 -11.79 14.54
N ILE A 567 25.49 -11.34 14.08
CA ILE A 567 24.47 -12.19 13.44
C ILE A 567 25.00 -12.70 12.09
N GLU A 568 25.55 -11.81 11.24
CA GLU A 568 26.16 -12.21 9.96
C GLU A 568 27.30 -13.20 10.14
N LYS A 569 28.17 -13.00 11.14
CA LYS A 569 29.22 -13.97 11.44
C LYS A 569 28.65 -15.35 11.74
N LYS A 570 27.63 -15.44 12.63
CA LYS A 570 26.98 -16.73 12.96
C LYS A 570 26.35 -17.38 11.73
N TYR A 571 25.67 -16.60 10.88
CA TYR A 571 25.09 -17.10 9.65
C TYR A 571 26.16 -17.68 8.71
N ARG A 572 27.25 -16.96 8.47
CA ARG A 572 28.42 -17.43 7.71
C ARG A 572 29.05 -18.70 8.31
N ASP A 573 29.18 -18.75 9.63
CA ASP A 573 29.71 -19.92 10.35
C ASP A 573 28.80 -21.18 10.19
N GLU A 574 27.47 -21.02 10.01
CA GLU A 574 26.57 -22.13 9.66
C GLU A 574 26.69 -22.56 8.19
N VAL A 575 26.73 -21.60 7.24
CA VAL A 575 26.89 -21.91 5.80
C VAL A 575 28.24 -22.61 5.52
N LYS A 576 29.29 -22.27 6.26
CA LYS A 576 30.59 -22.94 6.19
C LYS A 576 30.55 -24.45 6.52
N LYS A 577 29.49 -24.93 7.19
CA LYS A 577 29.33 -26.36 7.51
C LYS A 577 28.75 -27.17 6.35
N VAL A 578 28.16 -26.52 5.35
CA VAL A 578 27.44 -27.17 4.24
C VAL A 578 28.09 -27.02 2.87
N LEU A 579 29.08 -26.13 2.75
CA LEU A 579 29.91 -25.90 1.57
C LEU A 579 31.35 -26.36 1.83
N ASP A 580 32.03 -26.86 0.79
CA ASP A 580 33.49 -27.05 0.87
C ASP A 580 34.25 -25.71 0.88
N GLU A 581 35.57 -25.74 1.12
CA GLU A 581 36.37 -24.51 1.27
C GLU A 581 36.36 -23.62 0.01
N PHE A 582 36.30 -24.21 -1.19
CA PHE A 582 36.25 -23.46 -2.45
C PHE A 582 34.85 -22.88 -2.67
N GLN A 583 33.82 -23.70 -2.54
CA GLN A 583 32.42 -23.26 -2.64
C GLN A 583 32.09 -22.15 -1.64
N TYR A 584 32.57 -22.28 -0.40
CA TYR A 584 32.38 -21.27 0.65
C TYR A 584 33.04 -19.94 0.30
N LYS A 585 34.24 -19.93 -0.30
CA LYS A 585 34.90 -18.70 -0.76
C LYS A 585 34.09 -18.01 -1.87
N VAL A 586 33.64 -18.78 -2.87
CA VAL A 586 32.79 -18.26 -3.97
C VAL A 586 31.47 -17.72 -3.44
N TRP A 587 30.81 -18.42 -2.53
CA TRP A 587 29.59 -17.93 -1.90
C TRP A 587 29.84 -16.66 -1.07
N LEU A 588 30.92 -16.60 -0.30
CA LEU A 588 31.24 -15.46 0.56
C LEU A 588 31.44 -14.18 -0.27
N GLU A 589 32.15 -14.27 -1.40
CA GLU A 589 32.33 -13.16 -2.34
C GLU A 589 30.98 -12.67 -2.91
N MET A 590 30.08 -13.60 -3.28
CA MET A 590 28.72 -13.24 -3.72
C MET A 590 27.90 -12.56 -2.61
N GLU A 591 27.89 -13.13 -1.40
CA GLU A 591 27.16 -12.59 -0.26
C GLU A 591 27.67 -11.19 0.14
N GLU A 592 28.98 -10.94 0.02
CA GLU A 592 29.58 -9.62 0.25
C GLU A 592 29.20 -8.62 -0.85
N ASN A 593 29.26 -9.00 -2.12
CA ASN A 593 28.77 -8.17 -3.24
C ASN A 593 27.28 -7.81 -3.09
N ASP A 594 26.42 -8.76 -2.70
CA ASP A 594 24.98 -8.52 -2.50
C ASP A 594 24.70 -7.61 -1.28
N LEU A 595 25.50 -7.71 -0.22
CA LEU A 595 25.42 -6.83 0.95
C LEU A 595 25.87 -5.40 0.61
N GLU A 596 26.96 -5.25 -0.14
CA GLU A 596 27.49 -3.93 -0.53
C GLU A 596 26.73 -3.25 -1.66
N ASN A 597 25.93 -4.00 -2.43
CA ASN A 597 25.06 -3.47 -3.47
C ASN A 597 24.13 -2.37 -2.92
N GLN A 598 24.19 -1.17 -3.54
CA GLN A 598 23.41 0.00 -3.13
C GLN A 598 22.13 0.21 -3.96
N GLY A 599 21.90 -0.65 -4.96
CA GLY A 599 20.83 -0.51 -5.94
C GLY A 599 20.90 0.85 -6.65
N VAL A 600 19.73 1.46 -6.82
CA VAL A 600 19.62 2.84 -7.30
C VAL A 600 20.01 3.81 -6.18
N THR A 601 21.08 4.58 -6.38
CA THR A 601 21.66 5.48 -5.35
C THR A 601 21.01 6.87 -5.31
N SER A 602 20.64 7.42 -6.47
CA SER A 602 20.02 8.76 -6.59
C SER A 602 18.84 8.73 -7.57
N LEU A 603 17.64 9.07 -7.09
CA LEU A 603 16.38 9.00 -7.85
C LEU A 603 16.24 10.08 -8.95
N TYR A 604 17.09 11.11 -8.93
CA TYR A 604 16.95 12.32 -9.76
C TYR A 604 18.13 12.55 -10.70
N GLU A 605 19.06 11.59 -10.80
CA GLU A 605 20.22 11.63 -11.70
C GLU A 605 19.99 10.76 -12.95
N PRO A 606 20.68 11.04 -14.07
CA PRO A 606 20.65 10.21 -15.27
C PRO A 606 21.01 8.74 -14.96
N THR A 607 20.54 7.82 -15.78
CA THR A 607 21.05 6.43 -15.78
C THR A 607 22.19 6.30 -16.79
N ASP A 608 23.16 5.41 -16.54
CA ASP A 608 24.26 5.11 -17.49
C ASP A 608 23.75 4.53 -18.84
N ASN A 609 22.49 4.09 -18.88
CA ASN A 609 21.78 3.64 -20.08
C ASN A 609 20.75 4.69 -20.57
N GLY A 610 21.00 5.98 -20.30
CA GLY A 610 20.07 7.09 -20.53
C GLY A 610 19.67 7.26 -22.00
N ILE A 611 18.38 7.07 -22.27
CA ILE A 611 17.76 7.36 -23.57
C ILE A 611 17.70 8.89 -23.74
N SER A 612 18.46 9.43 -24.70
CA SER A 612 18.34 10.77 -25.33
C SER A 612 17.96 11.97 -24.44
N ASN A 613 18.85 12.97 -24.37
CA ASN A 613 18.72 14.26 -23.64
C ASN A 613 17.54 15.20 -24.04
N ARG A 614 16.32 14.70 -24.28
CA ARG A 614 15.15 15.54 -24.48
C ARG A 614 14.49 15.87 -23.14
N SER A 615 14.52 17.16 -22.80
CA SER A 615 13.69 17.84 -21.79
C SER A 615 13.88 17.46 -20.32
N ASN A 616 14.99 17.91 -19.72
CA ASN A 616 14.91 18.49 -18.38
C ASN A 616 14.34 19.92 -18.50
N LEU A 617 13.01 20.04 -18.42
CA LEU A 617 12.32 21.35 -18.43
C LEU A 617 12.42 22.10 -17.09
N LEU A 618 12.98 21.47 -16.05
CA LEU A 618 13.01 21.98 -14.67
C LEU A 618 14.40 22.43 -14.19
N GLU A 619 15.41 22.46 -15.05
CA GLU A 619 16.80 22.86 -14.70
C GLU A 619 17.21 24.23 -15.26
N SER A 620 16.28 25.02 -15.83
CA SER A 620 16.63 26.21 -16.63
C SER A 620 16.73 27.55 -15.89
N ASP A 621 16.53 27.62 -14.56
CA ASP A 621 16.47 28.91 -13.84
C ASP A 621 17.48 29.13 -12.68
N ASP A 622 18.24 28.13 -12.23
CA ASP A 622 19.28 28.31 -11.19
C ASP A 622 20.61 28.89 -11.75
N SER A 623 20.53 29.75 -12.78
CA SER A 623 21.70 30.47 -13.32
C SER A 623 21.41 31.91 -13.77
N LYS A 624 20.95 32.74 -12.81
CA LYS A 624 21.04 34.22 -12.87
C LYS A 624 21.08 34.86 -11.49
#